data_AF-A0A621B4U3-F1
#
_entry.id   AF-A0A621B4U3-F1
#
_cell.length_a   1.000
_cell.length_b   1.000
_cell.length_c   1.000
_cell.angle_alpha   90.00
_cell.angle_beta   90.00
_cell.angle_gamma   90.00
#
_symmetry.space_group_name_H-M   'P 1'
#
loop_
_entity.id
_entity.type
_entity.pdbx_description
1 polymer ?
#
loop_
_entity_poly.entity_id
_entity_poly.type
_entity_poly.pdbx_seq_one_letter_code
_entity_poly.pdbx_strand_id
1 'polypeptide(L)'
;AYRRAALALMLDEQAPTLSMPEGTDLEGYANLLIARFTNPSLKHRTWQIAMDGSQKLPQRLLDPVRLHLQQGDDYRRLTLGVAGWMRYVGGIDEQGKTIDVVDPLLAQYQAIHQQYQTPEERVRGLLAIESIFGSDLPKNHEFVQAVTDAYQQLLQNGAKATVEALAK
;
A
#
# COMPACT_ATOMS: atom_id res chain seq x y z
N ALA A 1 8.88 2.74 14.25
CA ALA A 1 8.85 2.23 12.88
C ALA A 1 7.85 2.99 12.01
N TYR A 2 6.54 2.74 12.18
CA TYR A 2 5.46 3.32 11.36
C TYR A 2 5.52 4.85 11.20
N ARG A 3 5.75 5.61 12.27
CA ARG A 3 5.90 7.08 12.17
C ARG A 3 6.99 7.51 11.19
N ARG A 4 8.16 6.85 11.22
CA ARG A 4 9.27 7.15 10.32
C ARG A 4 8.95 6.73 8.88
N ALA A 5 8.41 5.52 8.71
CA ALA A 5 8.03 5.03 7.39
C ALA A 5 6.95 5.91 6.73
N ALA A 6 5.97 6.39 7.50
CA ALA A 6 4.94 7.30 7.00
C ALA A 6 5.51 8.67 6.61
N LEU A 7 6.40 9.25 7.41
CA LEU A 7 7.04 10.52 7.07
C LEU A 7 7.92 10.38 5.82
N ALA A 8 8.71 9.30 5.73
CA ALA A 8 9.54 9.02 4.57
C ALA A 8 8.69 8.75 3.31
N LEU A 9 7.56 8.04 3.43
CA LEU A 9 6.61 7.88 2.34
C LEU A 9 6.10 9.25 1.85
N MET A 10 5.76 10.16 2.77
CA MET A 10 5.26 11.49 2.42
C MET A 10 6.31 12.33 1.69
N LEU A 11 7.55 12.33 2.17
CA LEU A 11 8.61 13.23 1.67
C LEU A 11 9.40 12.64 0.50
N ASP A 12 9.72 11.36 0.55
CA ASP A 12 10.62 10.74 -0.43
C ASP A 12 9.85 10.19 -1.64
N GLU A 13 8.58 9.79 -1.45
CA GLU A 13 7.83 9.06 -2.49
C GLU A 13 6.53 9.73 -2.91
N GLN A 14 5.88 10.52 -2.06
CA GLN A 14 4.67 11.27 -2.44
C GLN A 14 5.04 12.66 -2.94
N ALA A 15 5.78 13.45 -2.15
CA ALA A 15 6.12 14.84 -2.48
C ALA A 15 6.74 15.04 -3.88
N PRO A 16 7.67 14.18 -4.37
CA PRO A 16 8.24 14.34 -5.71
C PRO A 16 7.22 14.15 -6.84
N THR A 17 6.09 13.51 -6.56
CA THR A 17 5.03 13.24 -7.53
C THR A 17 3.96 14.34 -7.58
N LEU A 18 4.04 15.35 -6.70
CA LEU A 18 3.05 16.41 -6.60
C LEU A 18 3.45 17.63 -7.42
N SER A 19 2.49 18.16 -8.19
CA SER A 19 2.61 19.49 -8.80
C SER A 19 2.07 20.54 -7.83
N MET A 20 2.96 21.21 -7.09
CA MET A 20 2.61 22.21 -6.08
C MET A 20 3.04 23.62 -6.49
N PRO A 21 2.33 24.68 -6.02
CA PRO A 21 2.77 26.05 -6.20
C PRO A 21 4.18 26.27 -5.61
N GLU A 22 4.96 27.16 -6.23
CA GLU A 22 6.27 27.57 -5.74
C GLU A 22 6.18 28.07 -4.29
N GLY A 23 7.15 27.68 -3.46
CA GLY A 23 7.19 28.05 -2.04
C GLY A 23 6.29 27.22 -1.12
N THR A 24 5.60 26.19 -1.63
CA THR A 24 4.86 25.24 -0.79
C THR A 24 5.82 24.47 0.13
N ASP A 25 5.65 24.61 1.45
CA ASP A 25 6.39 23.85 2.44
C ASP A 25 5.79 22.44 2.66
N LEU A 26 6.21 21.49 1.81
CA LEU A 26 5.78 20.10 1.90
C LEU A 26 6.34 19.38 3.13
N GLU A 27 7.53 19.76 3.60
CA GLU A 27 8.14 19.18 4.80
C GLU A 27 7.36 19.57 6.06
N GLY A 28 7.06 20.86 6.22
CA GLY A 28 6.20 21.36 7.29
C GLY A 28 4.81 20.72 7.23
N TYR A 29 4.23 20.60 6.03
CA TYR A 29 2.93 19.96 5.86
C TYR A 29 2.95 18.47 6.29
N ALA A 30 3.97 17.70 5.89
CA ALA A 30 4.10 16.29 6.29
C ALA A 30 4.26 16.14 7.81
N ASN A 31 5.04 17.02 8.45
CA ASN A 31 5.18 17.04 9.90
C ASN A 31 3.85 17.34 10.62
N LEU A 32 3.03 18.27 10.07
CA LEU A 32 1.68 18.53 10.57
C LEU A 32 0.76 17.31 10.42
N LEU A 33 0.85 16.57 9.31
CA LEU A 33 0.09 15.32 9.14
C LEU A 33 0.47 14.28 10.19
N ILE A 34 1.76 14.08 10.43
CA ILE A 34 2.24 13.18 11.49
C ILE A 34 1.68 13.61 12.85
N ALA A 35 1.76 14.90 13.19
CA ALA A 35 1.23 15.42 14.46
C ALA A 35 -0.28 15.12 14.61
N ARG A 36 -1.06 15.34 13.53
CA ARG A 36 -2.50 15.03 13.49
C ARG A 36 -2.79 13.54 13.67
N PHE A 37 -2.03 12.67 13.01
CA PHE A 37 -2.21 11.22 13.13
C PHE A 37 -1.83 10.69 14.52
N THR A 38 -0.95 11.38 15.25
CA THR A 38 -0.56 11.03 16.62
C THR A 38 -1.43 11.67 17.70
N ASN A 39 -2.51 12.38 17.35
CA ASN A 39 -3.39 13.02 18.32
C ASN A 39 -4.13 11.95 19.15
N PRO A 40 -3.88 11.84 20.47
CA PRO A 40 -4.46 10.79 21.31
C PRO A 40 -5.97 10.96 21.55
N SER A 41 -6.51 12.15 21.30
CA SER A 41 -7.94 12.45 21.50
C SER A 41 -8.83 11.92 20.38
N LEU A 42 -8.24 11.56 19.22
CA LEU A 42 -8.97 11.02 18.08
C LEU A 42 -8.72 9.51 17.96
N LYS A 43 -9.78 8.72 18.07
CA LYS A 43 -9.72 7.26 17.93
C LYS A 43 -10.04 6.82 16.50
N HIS A 44 -9.25 7.30 15.52
CA HIS A 44 -9.41 6.87 14.14
C HIS A 44 -9.03 5.40 14.00
N ARG A 45 -10.01 4.56 13.64
CA ARG A 45 -9.75 3.13 13.46
C ARG A 45 -9.08 2.93 12.10
N THR A 46 -7.92 2.27 12.08
CA THR A 46 -7.24 1.87 10.84
C THR A 46 -8.15 1.04 9.94
N TRP A 47 -9.02 0.22 10.54
CA TRP A 47 -10.06 -0.52 9.85
C TRP A 47 -11.01 0.37 9.02
N GLN A 48 -11.48 1.50 9.59
CA GLN A 48 -12.34 2.45 8.85
C GLN A 48 -11.59 3.13 7.70
N ILE A 49 -10.29 3.38 7.87
CA ILE A 49 -9.44 3.96 6.83
C ILE A 49 -9.25 2.97 5.67
N ALA A 50 -9.14 1.67 5.98
CA ALA A 50 -8.91 0.58 5.03
C ALA A 50 -10.15 0.20 4.19
N MET A 51 -11.36 0.60 4.60
CA MET A 51 -12.59 0.40 3.82
C MET A 51 -12.46 0.97 2.41
N ASP A 52 -13.12 0.38 1.41
CA ASP A 52 -13.13 0.85 0.02
C ASP A 52 -11.71 1.07 -0.55
N GLY A 53 -10.80 0.14 -0.26
CA GLY A 53 -9.42 0.17 -0.73
C GLY A 53 -9.32 0.23 -2.25
N SER A 54 -10.19 -0.49 -2.98
CA SER A 54 -10.27 -0.44 -4.45
C SER A 54 -10.46 0.99 -4.99
N GLN A 55 -11.22 1.81 -4.27
CA GLN A 55 -11.56 3.18 -4.67
C GLN A 55 -10.47 4.19 -4.30
N LYS A 56 -9.48 3.78 -3.50
CA LYS A 56 -8.45 4.64 -2.91
C LYS A 56 -7.07 4.36 -3.48
N LEU A 57 -6.78 3.10 -3.80
CA LEU A 57 -5.46 2.68 -4.26
C LEU A 57 -4.98 3.40 -5.52
N PRO A 58 -5.79 3.54 -6.59
CA PRO A 58 -5.32 4.12 -7.84
C PRO A 58 -4.66 5.48 -7.63
N GLN A 59 -5.37 6.42 -7.03
CA GLN A 59 -4.92 7.79 -6.84
C GLN A 59 -4.00 8.00 -5.63
N ARG A 60 -4.00 7.11 -4.63
CA ARG A 60 -3.18 7.29 -3.41
C ARG A 60 -1.81 6.62 -3.51
N LEU A 61 -1.71 5.49 -4.20
CA LEU A 61 -0.48 4.71 -4.28
C LEU A 61 -0.05 4.45 -5.73
N LEU A 62 -0.96 4.09 -6.62
CA LEU A 62 -0.58 3.58 -7.94
C LEU A 62 -0.17 4.66 -8.92
N ASP A 63 -0.80 5.84 -8.89
CA ASP A 63 -0.38 6.98 -9.71
C ASP A 63 1.03 7.47 -9.33
N PRO A 64 1.37 7.65 -8.03
CA PRO A 64 2.76 7.86 -7.62
C PRO A 64 3.72 6.76 -8.09
N VAL A 65 3.35 5.47 -7.96
CA VAL A 65 4.17 4.35 -8.44
C VAL A 65 4.47 4.48 -9.94
N ARG A 66 3.48 4.83 -10.76
CA ARG A 66 3.67 5.01 -12.20
C ARG A 66 4.69 6.11 -12.51
N LEU A 67 4.70 7.19 -11.73
CA LEU A 67 5.66 8.29 -11.91
C LEU A 67 7.07 7.85 -11.55
N HIS A 68 7.25 7.15 -10.42
CA HIS A 68 8.55 6.61 -10.03
C HIS A 68 9.09 5.59 -11.03
N LEU A 69 8.23 4.71 -11.57
CA LEU A 69 8.61 3.76 -12.63
C LEU A 69 9.09 4.47 -13.91
N GLN A 70 8.52 5.63 -14.25
CA GLN A 70 8.96 6.43 -15.39
C GLN A 70 10.30 7.14 -15.14
N GLN A 71 10.56 7.52 -13.89
CA GLN A 71 11.74 8.27 -13.46
C GLN A 71 12.92 7.36 -13.09
N GLY A 72 12.66 6.09 -12.77
CA GLY A 72 13.67 5.15 -12.25
C GLY A 72 14.03 5.39 -10.78
N ASP A 73 13.10 5.97 -10.02
CA ASP A 73 13.28 6.33 -8.61
C ASP A 73 12.86 5.20 -7.66
N ASP A 74 13.22 5.30 -6.37
CA ASP A 74 12.84 4.33 -5.34
C ASP A 74 11.39 4.55 -4.87
N TYR A 75 10.54 3.52 -4.98
CA TYR A 75 9.13 3.52 -4.56
C TYR A 75 8.80 2.35 -3.60
N ARG A 76 9.77 1.92 -2.79
CA ARG A 76 9.61 0.76 -1.89
C ARG A 76 8.51 0.91 -0.84
N ARG A 77 8.24 2.11 -0.32
CA ARG A 77 7.19 2.32 0.70
C ARG A 77 5.79 2.27 0.08
N LEU A 78 5.64 2.83 -1.12
CA LEU A 78 4.44 2.69 -1.96
C LEU A 78 4.17 1.22 -2.28
N THR A 79 5.21 0.48 -2.71
CA THR A 79 5.14 -0.97 -2.97
C THR A 79 4.67 -1.74 -1.74
N LEU A 80 5.25 -1.47 -0.56
CA LEU A 80 4.81 -2.11 0.67
C LEU A 80 3.36 -1.74 1.02
N GLY A 81 2.92 -0.51 0.74
CA GLY A 81 1.53 -0.10 0.89
C GLY A 81 0.58 -0.96 0.04
N VAL A 82 0.93 -1.20 -1.23
CA VAL A 82 0.17 -2.07 -2.14
C VAL A 82 0.16 -3.51 -1.64
N ALA A 83 1.32 -4.07 -1.28
CA ALA A 83 1.44 -5.42 -0.73
C ALA A 83 0.67 -5.56 0.60
N GLY A 84 0.66 -4.52 1.43
CA GLY A 84 -0.10 -4.45 2.67
C GLY A 84 -1.61 -4.53 2.44
N TRP A 85 -2.12 -3.83 1.41
CA TRP A 85 -3.51 -3.97 0.98
C TRP A 85 -3.80 -5.39 0.49
N MET A 86 -2.93 -5.97 -0.36
CA MET A 86 -3.09 -7.35 -0.84
C MET A 86 -3.13 -8.35 0.31
N ARG A 87 -2.30 -8.15 1.34
CA ARG A 87 -2.27 -8.99 2.54
C ARG A 87 -3.54 -8.83 3.38
N TYR A 88 -4.06 -7.61 3.46
CA TYR A 88 -5.27 -7.27 4.21
C TYR A 88 -6.54 -7.86 3.58
N VAL A 89 -6.71 -7.73 2.26
CA VAL A 89 -7.91 -8.25 1.56
C VAL A 89 -8.01 -9.78 1.55
N GLY A 90 -6.93 -10.48 1.91
CA GLY A 90 -6.96 -11.91 2.20
C GLY A 90 -7.81 -12.29 3.42
N GLY A 91 -8.28 -11.32 4.21
CA GLY A 91 -9.35 -11.52 5.18
C GLY A 91 -8.95 -12.23 6.47
N ILE A 92 -7.67 -12.52 6.69
CA ILE A 92 -7.16 -13.18 7.91
C ILE A 92 -5.97 -12.38 8.43
N ASP A 93 -5.96 -11.97 9.70
CA ASP A 93 -4.85 -11.22 10.28
C ASP A 93 -3.62 -12.11 10.60
N GLU A 94 -2.60 -11.52 11.21
CA GLU A 94 -1.37 -12.24 11.59
C GLU A 94 -1.57 -13.19 12.77
N GLN A 95 -2.70 -13.11 13.49
CA GLN A 95 -3.08 -13.99 14.57
C GLN A 95 -4.08 -15.08 14.13
N GLY A 96 -4.36 -15.17 12.83
CA GLY A 96 -5.31 -16.13 12.26
C GLY A 96 -6.77 -15.76 12.47
N LYS A 97 -7.08 -14.54 12.91
CA LYS A 97 -8.46 -14.07 13.08
C LYS A 97 -9.00 -13.45 11.80
N THR A 98 -10.30 -13.57 11.60
CA THR A 98 -10.98 -12.95 10.47
C THR A 98 -10.90 -11.43 10.53
N ILE A 99 -10.54 -10.82 9.41
CA ILE A 99 -10.67 -9.40 9.13
C ILE A 99 -12.00 -9.19 8.41
N ASP A 100 -12.83 -8.30 8.92
CA ASP A 100 -14.03 -7.84 8.22
C ASP A 100 -13.64 -6.88 7.09
N VAL A 101 -13.38 -7.39 5.90
CA VAL A 101 -12.97 -6.57 4.75
C VAL A 101 -14.20 -5.93 4.13
N VAL A 102 -14.28 -4.60 4.14
CA VAL A 102 -15.39 -3.84 3.55
C VAL A 102 -14.91 -3.13 2.29
N ASP A 103 -15.34 -3.60 1.13
CA ASP A 103 -14.98 -3.06 -0.17
C ASP A 103 -16.03 -3.49 -1.23
N PRO A 104 -16.36 -2.65 -2.23
CA PRO A 104 -17.28 -3.04 -3.31
C PRO A 104 -16.80 -4.26 -4.12
N LEU A 105 -15.50 -4.54 -4.16
CA LEU A 105 -14.92 -5.68 -4.89
C LEU A 105 -14.64 -6.90 -4.00
N LEU A 106 -15.20 -6.95 -2.77
CA LEU A 106 -14.96 -8.03 -1.80
C LEU A 106 -15.14 -9.43 -2.40
N ALA A 107 -16.22 -9.66 -3.17
CA ALA A 107 -16.50 -10.96 -3.78
C ALA A 107 -15.40 -11.39 -4.76
N GLN A 108 -14.80 -10.43 -5.49
CA GLN A 108 -13.70 -10.70 -6.41
C GLN A 108 -12.43 -11.10 -5.66
N TYR A 109 -12.09 -10.42 -4.55
CA TYR A 109 -10.95 -10.81 -3.72
C TYR A 109 -11.12 -12.22 -3.15
N GLN A 110 -12.33 -12.54 -2.67
CA GLN A 110 -12.64 -13.88 -2.14
C GLN A 110 -12.49 -14.96 -3.22
N ALA A 111 -12.98 -14.71 -4.43
CA ALA A 111 -12.83 -15.64 -5.55
C ALA A 111 -11.34 -15.87 -5.90
N ILE A 112 -10.52 -14.81 -5.94
CA ILE A 112 -9.08 -14.90 -6.17
C ILE A 112 -8.40 -15.74 -5.09
N HIS A 113 -8.72 -15.51 -3.82
CA HIS A 113 -8.15 -16.26 -2.70
C HIS A 113 -8.61 -17.72 -2.62
N GLN A 114 -9.80 -18.04 -3.13
CA GLN A 114 -10.30 -19.42 -3.27
C GLN A 114 -9.63 -20.15 -4.43
N GLN A 115 -9.44 -19.46 -5.55
CA GLN A 115 -8.82 -20.03 -6.75
C GLN A 115 -7.33 -20.30 -6.56
N TYR A 116 -6.60 -19.34 -6.00
CA TYR A 116 -5.14 -19.38 -5.92
C TYR A 116 -4.63 -19.74 -4.53
N GLN A 117 -3.65 -20.66 -4.49
CA GLN A 117 -3.13 -21.21 -3.24
C GLN A 117 -1.80 -20.60 -2.84
N THR A 118 -0.98 -20.19 -3.81
CA THR A 118 0.34 -19.63 -3.54
C THR A 118 0.31 -18.10 -3.39
N PRO A 119 1.23 -17.51 -2.62
CA PRO A 119 1.38 -16.06 -2.52
C PRO A 119 1.52 -15.37 -3.87
N GLU A 120 2.31 -15.94 -4.78
CA GLU A 120 2.65 -15.35 -6.07
C GLU A 120 1.44 -15.36 -7.01
N GLU A 121 0.65 -16.44 -7.00
CA GLU A 121 -0.59 -16.51 -7.77
C GLU A 121 -1.64 -15.53 -7.23
N ARG A 122 -1.74 -15.37 -5.91
CA ARG A 122 -2.67 -14.40 -5.30
C ARG A 122 -2.30 -12.96 -5.65
N VAL A 123 -1.01 -12.61 -5.58
CA VAL A 123 -0.52 -11.30 -6.02
C VAL A 123 -0.85 -11.07 -7.49
N ARG A 124 -0.57 -12.04 -8.38
CA ARG A 124 -0.93 -11.92 -9.81
C ARG A 124 -2.43 -11.79 -10.03
N GLY A 125 -3.25 -12.57 -9.31
CA GLY A 125 -4.70 -12.51 -9.39
C GLY A 125 -5.27 -11.16 -8.98
N LEU A 126 -4.73 -10.57 -7.90
CA LEU A 126 -5.11 -9.23 -7.44
C LEU A 126 -4.63 -8.13 -8.40
N LEU A 127 -3.41 -8.24 -8.93
CA LEU A 127 -2.88 -7.32 -9.94
C LEU A 127 -3.73 -7.33 -11.22
N ALA A 128 -4.36 -8.45 -11.56
CA ALA A 128 -5.21 -8.56 -12.75
C ALA A 128 -6.54 -7.80 -12.63
N ILE A 129 -6.86 -7.18 -11.48
CA ILE A 129 -8.05 -6.33 -11.32
C ILE A 129 -7.82 -4.98 -12.02
N GLU A 130 -8.21 -4.90 -13.29
CA GLU A 130 -7.95 -3.74 -14.16
C GLU A 130 -8.54 -2.43 -13.61
N SER A 131 -9.68 -2.46 -12.93
CA SER A 131 -10.29 -1.27 -12.32
C SER A 131 -9.44 -0.66 -11.20
N ILE A 132 -8.49 -1.41 -10.63
CA ILE A 132 -7.53 -0.93 -9.63
C ILE A 132 -6.18 -0.64 -10.31
N PHE A 133 -5.62 -1.63 -10.99
CA PHE A 133 -4.21 -1.59 -11.44
C PHE A 133 -4.03 -1.13 -12.88
N GLY A 134 -5.10 -0.95 -13.65
CA GLY A 134 -5.02 -0.71 -15.08
C GLY A 134 -4.43 -1.90 -15.83
N SER A 135 -4.11 -1.68 -17.11
CA SER A 135 -3.52 -2.69 -17.99
C SER A 135 -1.99 -2.59 -18.09
N ASP A 136 -1.40 -1.58 -17.46
CA ASP A 136 0.01 -1.23 -17.50
C ASP A 136 0.81 -1.89 -16.37
N LEU A 137 0.41 -1.68 -15.10
CA LEU A 137 1.14 -2.18 -13.93
C LEU A 137 1.30 -3.71 -13.91
N PRO A 138 0.29 -4.53 -14.27
CA PRO A 138 0.45 -5.99 -14.28
C PRO A 138 1.46 -6.51 -15.32
N LYS A 139 1.81 -5.68 -16.32
CA LYS A 139 2.81 -6.01 -17.35
C LYS A 139 4.21 -5.50 -17.01
N ASN A 140 4.34 -4.66 -15.98
CA ASN A 140 5.64 -4.17 -15.53
C ASN A 140 6.29 -5.23 -14.61
N HIS A 141 7.26 -5.97 -15.15
CA HIS A 141 7.92 -7.07 -14.43
C HIS A 141 8.60 -6.62 -13.12
N GLU A 142 9.21 -5.44 -13.11
CA GLU A 142 9.88 -4.88 -11.94
C GLU A 142 8.88 -4.60 -10.81
N PHE A 143 7.77 -3.94 -11.12
CA PHE A 143 6.70 -3.67 -10.16
C PHE A 143 6.06 -4.97 -9.64
N VAL A 144 5.74 -5.91 -10.53
CA VAL A 144 5.16 -7.21 -10.14
C VAL A 144 6.09 -7.95 -9.17
N GLN A 145 7.39 -7.97 -9.46
CA GLN A 145 8.38 -8.60 -8.59
C GLN A 145 8.47 -7.89 -7.24
N ALA A 146 8.58 -6.56 -7.22
CA ALA A 146 8.69 -5.77 -6.01
C ALA A 146 7.47 -5.95 -5.07
N VAL A 147 6.25 -5.98 -5.62
CA VAL A 147 5.02 -6.24 -4.84
C VAL A 147 5.00 -7.67 -4.32
N THR A 148 5.41 -8.64 -5.14
CA THR A 148 5.47 -10.05 -4.74
C THR A 148 6.44 -10.26 -3.57
N ASP A 149 7.64 -9.68 -3.66
CA ASP A 149 8.65 -9.76 -2.61
C ASP A 149 8.17 -9.10 -1.32
N ALA A 150 7.58 -7.91 -1.41
CA ALA A 150 7.01 -7.22 -0.25
C ALA A 150 5.86 -8.04 0.38
N TYR A 151 5.01 -8.67 -0.42
CA TYR A 151 3.92 -9.53 0.06
C TYR A 151 4.46 -10.77 0.78
N GLN A 152 5.49 -11.42 0.24
CA GLN A 152 6.16 -12.54 0.89
C GLN A 152 6.81 -12.12 2.21
N GLN A 153 7.48 -10.96 2.27
CA GLN A 153 8.05 -10.44 3.52
C GLN A 153 6.98 -10.22 4.58
N LEU A 154 5.81 -9.69 4.21
CA LEU A 154 4.67 -9.55 5.11
C LEU A 154 4.19 -10.90 5.66
N LEU A 155 4.16 -11.94 4.83
CA LEU A 155 3.77 -13.29 5.26
C LEU A 155 4.80 -13.94 6.20
N GLN A 156 6.09 -13.74 5.91
CA GLN A 156 7.18 -14.41 6.64
C GLN A 156 7.52 -13.69 7.96
N ASN A 157 7.56 -12.36 7.94
CA ASN A 157 8.10 -11.55 9.02
C ASN A 157 7.03 -10.75 9.78
N GLY A 158 5.82 -10.65 9.21
CA GLY A 158 4.77 -9.76 9.71
C GLY A 158 4.99 -8.29 9.34
N ALA A 159 3.91 -7.51 9.42
CA ALA A 159 3.84 -6.12 9.00
C ALA A 159 4.77 -5.23 9.83
N LYS A 160 4.85 -5.45 11.14
CA LYS A 160 5.68 -4.63 12.02
C LYS A 160 7.17 -4.72 11.64
N ALA A 161 7.70 -5.93 11.50
CA ALA A 161 9.10 -6.16 11.16
C ALA A 161 9.42 -5.69 9.73
N THR A 162 8.50 -5.91 8.80
CA THR A 162 8.66 -5.46 7.40
C THR A 162 8.71 -3.93 7.30
N VAL A 163 7.85 -3.22 8.06
CA VAL A 163 7.90 -1.74 8.14
C VAL A 163 9.16 -1.26 8.86
N GLU A 164 9.67 -2.00 9.85
CA GLU A 164 10.94 -1.68 10.50
C GLU A 164 12.13 -1.79 9.55
N ALA A 165 12.11 -2.76 8.64
CA ALA A 165 13.16 -2.95 7.63
C ALA A 165 13.23 -1.79 6.62
N LEU A 166 12.10 -1.13 6.32
CA LEU A 166 12.08 0.08 5.47
C LEU A 166 12.65 1.33 6.14
N ALA A 167 12.69 1.34 7.48
CA ALA A 167 13.10 2.50 8.25
C ALA A 167 14.59 2.46 8.66
N LYS A 168 15.34 1.51 8.11
CA LYS A 168 16.80 1.40 8.19
C LYS A 168 17.41 1.92 6.90
#